data_AF-A0A2E6HW77-F1
#
_entry.id   AF-A0A2E6HW77-F1
#
_cell.length_a   1.000
_cell.length_b   1.000
_cell.length_c   1.000
_cell.angle_alpha   90.00
_cell.angle_beta   90.00
_cell.angle_gamma   90.00
#
_symmetry.space_group_name_H-M   'P 1'
#
loop_
_entity.id
_entity.type
_entity.pdbx_description
1 polymer ?
#
loop_
_entity_poly.entity_id
_entity_poly.type
_entity_poly.pdbx_seq_one_letter_code
_entity_poly.pdbx_strand_id
1 'polypeptide(L)'
;MSFQVTGIHHTTLVVSDLEDARAFYGDILGLPTIDRPDYDFDACLTQLGQNGVRLVGGPGKRPNSGRSFAFCKDPAGNLVEITGPPT
;
A
#
# COMPACT_ATOMS: atom_id res chain seq x y z
N MET A 1 -9.71 21.66 16.23
CA MET A 1 -10.27 20.79 15.18
C MET A 1 -10.54 19.43 15.78
N SER A 2 -11.76 18.91 15.67
CA SER A 2 -12.12 17.57 16.14
C SER A 2 -11.83 16.54 15.06
N PHE A 3 -11.10 15.48 15.38
CA PHE A 3 -10.94 14.32 14.51
C PHE A 3 -12.21 13.45 14.57
N GLN A 4 -12.73 13.02 13.42
CA GLN A 4 -13.90 12.14 13.30
C GLN A 4 -13.54 10.92 12.46
N VAL A 5 -13.76 9.72 13.02
CA VAL A 5 -13.53 8.45 12.30
C VAL A 5 -14.75 8.17 11.41
N THR A 6 -14.54 8.15 10.09
CA THR A 6 -15.61 7.91 9.10
C THR A 6 -15.80 6.44 8.75
N GLY A 7 -14.83 5.58 9.08
CA GLY A 7 -14.88 4.14 8.81
C GLY A 7 -13.49 3.53 8.66
N ILE A 8 -13.46 2.25 8.30
CA ILE A 8 -12.24 1.52 7.93
C ILE A 8 -12.10 1.59 6.41
N HIS A 9 -10.96 2.08 5.91
CA HIS A 9 -10.74 2.19 4.46
C HIS A 9 -10.46 0.83 3.81
N HIS A 10 -9.60 0.00 4.42
CA HIS A 10 -9.27 -1.34 3.95
C HIS A 10 -8.57 -2.12 5.07
N THR A 11 -8.50 -3.44 4.94
CA THR A 11 -7.68 -4.30 5.79
C THR A 11 -7.05 -5.41 4.94
N THR A 12 -5.85 -5.85 5.32
CA THR A 12 -5.20 -7.01 4.71
C THR A 12 -5.48 -8.24 5.56
N LEU A 13 -5.91 -9.34 4.93
CA LEU A 13 -6.18 -10.60 5.60
C LEU A 13 -5.19 -11.66 5.11
N VAL A 14 -4.54 -12.34 6.04
CA VAL A 14 -3.73 -13.52 5.74
C VAL A 14 -4.66 -14.72 5.78
N VAL A 15 -4.76 -15.45 4.67
CA VAL A 15 -5.60 -16.63 4.53
C VAL A 15 -4.74 -17.82 4.15
N SER A 16 -5.13 -19.01 4.60
CA SER A 16 -4.44 -20.26 4.26
C SER A 16 -4.73 -20.72 2.84
N ASP A 17 -5.94 -20.46 2.35
CA ASP A 17 -6.42 -20.79 1.01
C ASP A 17 -7.19 -19.60 0.43
N LEU A 18 -6.86 -19.23 -0.82
CA LEU A 18 -7.44 -18.06 -1.47
C LEU A 18 -8.84 -18.35 -2.03
N GLU A 19 -9.11 -19.56 -2.51
CA GLU A 19 -10.40 -19.90 -3.10
C GLU A 19 -11.46 -20.05 -2.01
N ASP A 20 -11.13 -20.69 -0.89
CA ASP A 20 -12.03 -20.78 0.27
C ASP A 20 -12.36 -19.39 0.82
N ALA A 21 -11.35 -18.52 0.91
CA ALA A 21 -11.56 -17.13 1.32
C ALA A 21 -12.45 -16.38 0.32
N ARG A 22 -12.22 -16.54 -0.98
CA ARG A 22 -13.03 -15.91 -2.02
C ARG A 22 -14.49 -16.35 -1.95
N ALA A 23 -14.74 -17.64 -1.71
CA ALA A 23 -16.10 -18.17 -1.53
C ALA A 23 -16.77 -17.57 -0.27
N PHE A 24 -16.06 -17.50 0.85
CA PHE A 24 -16.61 -16.92 2.08
C PHE A 24 -16.87 -15.40 1.96
N TYR A 25 -15.86 -14.62 1.58
CA TYR A 25 -15.98 -13.16 1.51
C TYR A 25 -16.86 -12.71 0.33
N GLY A 26 -16.78 -13.41 -0.80
CA GLY A 26 -17.56 -13.09 -2.00
C GLY A 26 -18.99 -13.62 -1.93
N ASP A 27 -19.17 -14.93 -1.77
CA ASP A 27 -20.47 -15.57 -1.95
C ASP A 27 -21.32 -15.52 -0.68
N ILE A 28 -20.72 -15.70 0.51
CA ILE A 28 -21.45 -15.71 1.78
C ILE A 28 -21.65 -14.29 2.32
N LEU A 29 -20.59 -13.47 2.34
CA LEU A 29 -20.68 -12.08 2.84
C LEU A 29 -21.10 -11.07 1.77
N GLY A 30 -21.08 -11.45 0.49
CA GLY A 30 -21.52 -10.58 -0.60
C GLY A 30 -20.53 -9.47 -0.96
N LEU A 31 -19.25 -9.58 -0.59
CA LEU A 31 -18.26 -8.56 -0.91
C LEU A 31 -17.85 -8.67 -2.39
N PRO A 32 -17.98 -7.60 -3.18
CA PRO A 32 -17.59 -7.64 -4.59
C PRO A 32 -16.08 -7.78 -4.70
N THR A 33 -15.63 -8.61 -5.64
CA THR A 33 -14.24 -8.57 -6.09
C THR A 33 -14.02 -7.30 -6.89
N ILE A 34 -12.95 -6.58 -6.58
CA ILE A 34 -12.51 -5.42 -7.35
C ILE A 34 -11.14 -5.72 -7.97
N ASP A 35 -10.89 -5.19 -9.16
CA ASP A 35 -9.56 -5.21 -9.71
C ASP A 35 -8.63 -4.39 -8.84
N ARG A 36 -7.41 -4.90 -8.65
CA ARG A 36 -6.37 -4.15 -7.96
C ARG A 36 -6.07 -2.89 -8.80
N PRO A 37 -6.19 -1.67 -8.22
CA PRO A 37 -5.82 -0.46 -8.93
C PRO A 37 -4.38 -0.52 -9.40
N ASP A 38 -4.12 0.04 -10.58
CA ASP A 38 -2.75 0.25 -11.01
C ASP A 38 -2.11 1.33 -10.14
N TYR A 39 -0.97 1.00 -9.53
CA TYR A 39 -0.26 1.89 -8.63
C TYR A 39 1.06 2.28 -9.28
N ASP A 40 1.12 3.51 -9.78
CA ASP A 40 2.35 4.08 -10.33
C ASP A 40 3.27 4.53 -9.19
N PHE A 41 4.24 3.68 -8.88
CA PHE A 41 5.23 3.94 -7.83
C PHE A 41 6.12 5.13 -8.16
N ASP A 42 6.52 5.31 -9.41
CA ASP A 42 7.45 6.36 -9.82
C ASP A 42 6.76 7.73 -9.82
N ALA A 43 5.50 7.78 -10.26
CA ALA A 43 4.67 8.98 -10.12
C ALA A 43 4.46 9.36 -8.65
N CYS A 44 4.24 8.38 -7.77
CA CYS A 44 4.13 8.62 -6.33
C CYS A 44 5.42 9.25 -5.75
N LEU A 45 6.59 8.72 -6.08
CA LEU A 45 7.86 9.28 -5.62
C LEU A 45 8.11 10.68 -6.17
N THR A 46 7.75 10.92 -7.43
CA THR A 46 7.85 12.25 -8.06
C THR A 46 6.97 13.25 -7.32
N GLN A 47 5.72 12.89 -7.02
CA GLN A 47 4.80 13.74 -6.27
C GLN A 47 5.28 14.01 -4.85
N LEU A 48 5.86 13.01 -4.16
CA LEU A 48 6.46 13.21 -2.84
C LEU A 48 7.59 14.24 -2.89
N GLY A 49 8.49 14.13 -3.86
CA GLY A 49 9.57 15.08 -4.07
C GLY A 49 9.07 16.50 -4.35
N GLN A 50 8.05 16.66 -5.19
CA GLN A 50 7.40 17.95 -5.47
C GLN A 50 6.78 18.60 -4.23
N ASN A 51 6.34 17.79 -3.26
CA ASN A 51 5.80 18.25 -1.98
C ASN A 51 6.89 18.42 -0.89
N GLY A 52 8.18 18.36 -1.26
CA GLY A 52 9.30 18.59 -0.35
C GLY A 52 9.67 17.38 0.52
N VAL A 53 9.10 16.19 0.27
CA VAL A 53 9.48 14.97 0.97
C VAL A 53 10.78 14.43 0.39
N ARG A 54 11.82 14.36 1.22
CA ARG A 54 13.12 13.80 0.83
C ARG A 54 13.20 12.31 1.12
N LEU A 55 13.62 11.53 0.13
CA LEU A 55 13.94 10.12 0.32
C LEU A 55 15.26 9.97 1.09
N VAL A 56 15.30 9.00 2.00
CA VAL A 56 16.47 8.65 2.82
C VAL A 56 17.01 7.25 2.49
N GLY A 57 16.33 6.51 1.61
CA GLY A 57 16.76 5.21 1.11
C GLY A 57 15.91 4.76 -0.09
N GLY A 58 16.50 3.93 -0.95
CA GLY A 58 15.91 3.61 -2.26
C GLY A 58 15.93 4.80 -3.24
N PRO A 59 15.10 4.79 -4.30
CA PRO A 59 14.20 3.69 -4.69
C PRO A 59 14.96 2.43 -5.11
N GLY A 60 14.35 1.27 -4.88
CA GLY A 60 14.93 -0.02 -5.26
C GLY A 60 13.90 -1.14 -5.35
N LYS A 61 14.39 -2.34 -5.69
CA LYS A 61 13.57 -3.55 -5.83
C LYS A 61 13.92 -4.57 -4.75
N ARG A 62 12.89 -5.16 -4.13
CA ARG A 62 13.06 -6.26 -3.17
C ARG A 62 13.47 -7.53 -3.92
N PRO A 63 14.57 -8.21 -3.54
CA PRO A 63 15.10 -9.36 -4.29
C PRO A 63 14.10 -10.51 -4.51
N ASN A 64 13.27 -10.82 -3.51
CA ASN A 64 12.38 -11.99 -3.56
C ASN A 64 10.98 -11.68 -4.10
N SER A 65 10.51 -10.45 -3.96
CA SER A 65 9.13 -10.09 -4.31
C SER A 65 9.01 -9.20 -5.54
N GLY A 66 10.12 -8.65 -6.05
CA GLY A 66 10.12 -7.65 -7.14
C GLY A 66 9.45 -6.33 -6.78
N ARG A 67 8.87 -6.22 -5.58
CA ARG A 67 8.20 -5.00 -5.10
C ARG A 67 9.16 -3.83 -5.05
N SER A 68 8.71 -2.68 -5.53
CA SER A 68 9.43 -1.43 -5.35
C SER A 68 9.37 -0.98 -3.90
N PHE A 69 10.45 -0.39 -3.40
CA PHE A 69 10.50 0.23 -2.08
C PHE A 69 11.27 1.55 -2.12
N ALA A 70 10.88 2.48 -1.27
CA ALA A 70 11.64 3.67 -0.93
C ALA A 70 11.38 4.03 0.53
N PHE A 71 12.26 4.82 1.12
CA PHE A 71 12.13 5.29 2.50
C PHE A 71 12.18 6.80 2.57
N CYS A 72 11.36 7.39 3.43
CA CYS A 72 11.44 8.80 3.82
C CYS A 72 11.33 8.92 5.34
N LYS A 73 11.42 10.15 5.85
CA LYS A 73 11.10 10.45 7.25
C LYS A 73 9.89 11.35 7.35
N ASP A 74 9.04 11.10 8.34
CA ASP A 74 7.99 12.04 8.73
C ASP A 74 8.57 13.23 9.53
N PRO A 75 7.77 14.27 9.84
CA PRO A 75 8.23 15.41 10.61
C PRO A 75 8.70 15.09 12.04
N ALA A 76 8.25 13.96 12.62
CA ALA A 76 8.70 13.49 13.93
C ALA A 76 10.01 12.69 13.84
N GLY A 77 10.51 12.44 12.62
CA GLY A 77 11.74 11.70 12.35
C GLY A 77 11.56 10.19 12.23
N ASN A 78 10.32 9.69 12.24
CA ASN A 78 10.01 8.27 12.06
C ASN A 78 10.33 7.85 10.63
N LEU A 79 10.89 6.65 10.47
CA LEU A 79 11.14 6.07 9.15
C LEU A 79 9.83 5.55 8.56
N VAL A 80 9.48 6.02 7.37
CA VAL A 80 8.31 5.58 6.62
C VAL A 80 8.77 4.83 5.38
N GLU A 81 8.22 3.63 5.16
CA GLU A 81 8.42 2.86 3.93
C GLU A 81 7.27 3.11 2.95
N ILE A 82 7.62 3.48 1.72
CA ILE A 82 6.72 3.52 0.58
C ILE A 82 6.93 2.25 -0.21
N THR A 83 5.88 1.45 -0.42
CA THR A 83 5.96 0.21 -1.21
C THR A 83 5.08 0.30 -2.45
N GLY A 84 5.62 -0.15 -3.58
CA GLY A 84 4.91 -0.26 -4.84
C GLY A 84 4.66 -1.72 -5.23
N PRO A 85 3.79 -1.97 -6.22
CA PRO A 85 3.71 -3.27 -6.86
C PRO A 85 5.07 -3.63 -7.51
N PRO A 86 5.26 -4.91 -7.88
CA PRO A 86 6.33 -5.27 -8.82
C PRO A 86 6.13 -4.50 -10.13
N THR A 87 7.24 -4.03 -10.71
CA THR A 87 7.29 -3.43 -12.06
C THR A 87 8.26 -4.26 -12.88
#